data_AF-A0A1C3CVT3-F1
#
_entry.id   AF-A0A1C3CVT3-F1
#
_cell.length_a   1.000
_cell.length_b   1.000
_cell.length_c   1.000
_cell.angle_alpha   90.00
_cell.angle_beta   90.00
_cell.angle_gamma   90.00
#
_symmetry.space_group_name_H-M   'P 1'
#
loop_
_entity.id
_entity.type
_entity.pdbx_description
1 polymer ?
#
loop_
_entity_poly.entity_id
_entity_poly.type
_entity_poly.pdbx_seq_one_letter_code
_entity_poly.pdbx_strand_id
1 'polypeptide(L)' 'MLVKVEDGFYLNSQHIIAVRISKNPQDDAFIITVEYSPNSTQNTGFFEKKFHNGIDAEVYLQNLHQMISKA' A
#
# COMPACT_ATOMS: atom_id res chain seq x y z
N MET A 1 -10.18 -1.09 -10.63
CA MET A 1 -10.56 0.30 -10.27
C MET A 1 -9.30 1.05 -9.83
N LEU A 2 -9.13 2.33 -10.19
CA LEU A 2 -7.96 3.10 -9.78
C LEU A 2 -8.14 3.65 -8.36
N VAL A 3 -7.28 3.22 -7.44
CA VAL A 3 -7.15 3.71 -6.07
C VAL A 3 -6.07 4.79 -6.07
N LYS A 4 -6.45 6.04 -5.77
CA LYS A 4 -5.47 7.11 -5.61
C LYS A 4 -4.67 6.86 -4.33
N VAL A 5 -3.37 6.82 -4.47
CA VAL A 5 -2.41 6.88 -3.35
C VAL A 5 -1.88 8.31 -3.27
N GLU A 6 -1.25 8.67 -2.15
CA GLU A 6 -0.63 10.01 -2.02
C GLU A 6 0.45 10.27 -3.09
N ASP A 7 0.82 11.54 -3.26
CA ASP A 7 1.76 12.03 -4.27
C ASP A 7 1.36 11.86 -5.75
N GLY A 8 0.06 11.67 -6.01
CA GLY A 8 -0.49 11.67 -7.37
C GLY A 8 -0.39 10.32 -8.09
N PHE A 9 -0.02 9.26 -7.37
CA PHE A 9 0.00 7.90 -7.90
C PHE A 9 -1.38 7.25 -7.85
N TYR A 10 -1.68 6.39 -8.82
CA TYR A 10 -2.89 5.57 -8.83
C TYR A 10 -2.49 4.09 -8.90
N LEU A 11 -3.00 3.29 -7.99
CA LEU A 11 -2.87 1.83 -8.01
C LEU A 11 -4.17 1.23 -8.50
N ASN A 12 -4.12 0.39 -9.53
CA ASN A 12 -5.31 -0.39 -9.88
C ASN A 12 -5.49 -1.49 -8.84
N SER A 13 -6.59 -1.47 -8.09
CA SER A 13 -6.90 -2.45 -7.04
C SER A 13 -6.91 -3.89 -7.56
N GLN A 14 -7.30 -4.10 -8.82
CA GLN A 14 -7.32 -5.41 -9.48
C GLN A 14 -5.92 -5.98 -9.74
N HIS A 15 -4.90 -5.13 -9.69
CA HIS A 15 -3.52 -5.52 -9.90
C HIS A 15 -2.70 -5.51 -8.61
N ILE A 16 -3.32 -5.29 -7.45
CA ILE A 16 -2.66 -5.47 -6.17
C ILE A 16 -2.48 -6.97 -5.94
N ILE A 17 -1.23 -7.38 -5.73
CA ILE A 17 -0.83 -8.75 -5.46
C ILE A 17 -0.84 -9.00 -3.95
N ALA A 18 -0.24 -8.09 -3.17
CA ALA A 18 -0.14 -8.22 -1.73
C ALA A 18 -0.01 -6.86 -1.02
N VAL A 19 -0.48 -6.80 0.22
CA VAL A 19 -0.18 -5.71 1.17
C VAL A 19 0.56 -6.34 2.34
N ARG A 20 1.75 -5.84 2.63
CA ARG A 20 2.61 -6.32 3.73
C ARG A 20 2.87 -5.21 4.73
N ILE A 21 2.97 -5.60 5.99
CA ILE A 21 3.28 -4.70 7.10
C ILE A 21 4.53 -5.24 7.76
N SER A 22 5.50 -4.36 7.97
CA SER A 22 6.71 -4.68 8.73
C SER A 22 7.02 -3.54 9.69
N LYS A 23 7.68 -3.85 10.79
CA LYS A 23 8.23 -2.84 11.70
C LYS A 23 9.74 -2.81 11.51
N ASN A 24 10.29 -1.66 11.17
CA ASN A 24 11.73 -1.46 11.09
C ASN A 24 12.31 -1.42 12.52
N PRO A 25 13.16 -2.38 12.92
CA PRO A 25 13.72 -2.42 14.27
C PRO A 25 14.72 -1.29 14.55
N GLN A 26 15.25 -0.60 13.53
CA GLN A 26 16.20 0.50 13.73
C GLN A 26 15.52 1.83 14.08
N ASP A 27 14.37 2.11 13.46
CA ASP A 27 13.73 3.43 13.54
C ASP A 27 12.37 3.39 14.27
N ASP A 28 12.00 2.22 14.79
CA ASP A 28 10.65 1.87 15.30
C ASP A 28 9.49 2.16 14.32
N ALA A 29 9.82 2.43 13.05
CA ALA A 29 8.86 2.83 12.03
C ALA A 29 8.09 1.64 11.46
N PHE A 30 6.80 1.83 11.21
CA PHE A 30 5.95 0.89 10.49
C PHE A 30 6.08 1.15 9.00
N ILE A 31 6.36 0.10 8.24
CA ILE A 31 6.47 0.14 6.77
C ILE A 31 5.33 -0.69 6.20
N ILE A 32 4.53 -0.05 5.36
CA ILE A 32 3.49 -0.70 4.58
C ILE A 32 3.96 -0.77 3.13
N THR A 33 4.06 -1.99 2.61
CA THR A 33 4.48 -2.27 1.24
C THR A 33 3.30 -2.84 0.46
N VAL A 34 2.93 -2.20 -0.64
CA VAL A 34 1.91 -2.66 -1.59
C VAL A 34 2.61 -3.18 -2.84
N GLU A 35 2.48 -4.47 -3.07
CA GLU A 35 2.98 -5.17 -4.26
C GLU A 35 1.88 -5.17 -5.32
N TYR A 36 2.19 -4.75 -6.54
CA TYR A 36 1.20 -4.64 -7.63
C TYR A 36 1.80 -4.87 -9.02
N SER A 37 0.95 -5.18 -10.01
CA SER A 37 1.34 -5.28 -11.43
C SER A 37 0.97 -4.00 -12.20
N PRO A 38 1.93 -3.14 -12.59
CA PRO A 38 1.62 -1.84 -13.20
C PRO A 38 0.92 -1.94 -14.57
N ASN A 39 1.27 -2.94 -15.40
CA ASN A 39 0.89 -2.98 -16.82
C ASN A 39 0.30 -4.32 -17.31
N SER A 40 -0.43 -5.08 -16.49
CA SER A 40 -1.00 -6.41 -16.84
C SER A 40 0.00 -7.44 -17.41
N THR A 41 1.28 -7.11 -17.42
CA THR A 41 2.42 -7.87 -17.94
C THR A 41 3.36 -8.12 -16.76
N GLN A 42 4.19 -9.15 -16.86
CA GLN A 42 4.98 -9.84 -15.81
C GLN A 42 5.97 -8.98 -14.98
N ASN A 43 5.68 -7.70 -14.75
CA ASN A 43 6.48 -6.78 -13.96
C ASN A 43 5.76 -6.49 -12.65
N THR A 44 6.51 -6.61 -11.55
CA THR A 44 6.04 -6.32 -10.20
C THR A 44 6.57 -4.96 -9.76
N GLY A 45 5.68 -4.07 -9.38
CA GLY A 45 5.97 -2.80 -8.74
C GLY A 45 5.75 -2.89 -7.22
N PHE A 46 6.49 -2.08 -6.48
CA PHE A 46 6.35 -1.92 -5.04
C PHE A 46 6.10 -0.46 -4.71
N PHE A 47 5.05 -0.20 -3.95
CA PHE A 47 4.81 1.09 -3.32
C PHE A 47 5.06 0.93 -1.82
N GLU A 48 5.87 1.79 -1.23
CA GLU A 48 6.16 1.74 0.21
C GLU A 48 5.80 3.06 0.88
N LYS A 49 5.17 2.95 2.04
CA LYS A 49 4.90 4.10 2.91
C LYS A 49 5.35 3.81 4.34
N LYS A 50 6.10 4.76 4.90
CA LYS A 50 6.63 4.70 6.26
C LYS A 50 5.78 5.54 7.20
N PHE A 51 5.57 5.03 8.41
CA PHE A 51 4.83 5.67 9.48
C PHE A 51 5.64 5.59 10.77
N HIS A 52 5.70 6.69 11.52
CA HIS A 52 6.42 6.73 12.80
C HIS A 52 5.56 6.25 13.98
N ASN A 53 4.25 6.08 13.79
CA ASN A 53 3.35 5.56 14.80
C ASN A 53 2.43 4.50 14.19
N GLY A 54 1.96 3.58 15.05
CA GLY A 54 1.12 2.47 14.61
C GLY A 54 -0.32 2.88 14.29
N ILE A 55 -0.83 3.93 14.93
CA ILE A 55 -2.20 4.41 14.74
C ILE A 55 -2.40 4.93 13.31
N ASP A 56 -1.49 5.77 12.81
CA ASP A 56 -1.53 6.31 11.45
C ASP A 56 -1.37 5.20 10.41
N ALA A 57 -0.51 4.21 10.69
CA ALA A 57 -0.36 3.04 9.85
C ALA A 57 -1.66 2.24 9.76
N GLU A 58 -2.34 2.04 10.90
CA GLU A 58 -3.63 1.34 10.97
C GLU A 58 -4.74 2.10 10.24
N VAL A 59 -4.85 3.42 10.44
CA VAL A 59 -5.80 4.28 9.73
C VAL A 59 -5.58 4.19 8.22
N TYR A 60 -4.32 4.23 7.76
CA TYR A 60 -4.00 4.07 6.35
C TYR A 60 -4.42 2.70 5.82
N LEU A 61 -4.19 1.61 6.56
CA LEU A 61 -4.59 0.26 6.17
C LEU A 61 -6.10 0.12 6.06
N GLN A 62 -6.85 0.67 7.01
CA GLN A 62 -8.31 0.65 6.98
C GLN A 62 -8.84 1.39 5.74
N ASN A 63 -8.28 2.57 5.44
CA ASN A 63 -8.62 3.32 4.24
C ASN A 63 -8.28 2.55 2.97
N LEU A 64 -7.08 1.95 2.88
CA LEU A 64 -6.66 1.14 1.74
C LEU A 64 -7.60 -0.06 1.55
N HIS A 65 -7.95 -0.76 2.63
CA HIS A 65 -8.87 -1.89 2.60
C HIS A 65 -10.27 -1.47 2.11
N GLN A 66 -10.80 -0.34 2.58
CA GLN A 66 -12.08 0.18 2.11
C GLN A 66 -12.04 0.55 0.62
N MET A 67 -10.95 1.17 0.15
CA MET A 67 -10.79 1.53 -1.26
C MET A 67 -10.67 0.30 -2.16
N ILE A 68 -10.02 -0.78 -1.69
CA ILE A 68 -9.92 -2.05 -2.42
C ILE A 68 -11.25 -2.80 -2.39
N SER A 69 -11.96 -2.82 -1.26
CA SER A 69 -13.17 -3.64 -1.07
C SER A 69 -14.43 -3.04 -1.69
N LYS A 70 -14.45 -1.72 -1.95
CA LYS A 70 -15.52 -1.05 -2.69
C LYS A 70 -15.34 -1.10 -4.22
N ALA A 71 -14.31 -1.82 -4.70
CA ALA A 71 -13.90 -1.90 -6.11
C ALA A 71 -14.62 -2.97 -6.92
#